data_AF-A0A4U9D9M1-F1
#
_entry.id   AF-A0A4U9D9M1-F1
#
_cell.length_a   1.000
_cell.length_b   1.000
_cell.length_c   1.000
_cell.angle_alpha   90.00
_cell.angle_beta   90.00
_cell.angle_gamma   90.00
#
_symmetry.space_group_name_H-M   'P 1'
#
loop_
_entity.id
_entity.type
_entity.pdbx_description
1 polymer ?
#
loop_
_entity_poly.entity_id
_entity_poly.type
_entity_poly.pdbx_seq_one_letter_code
_entity_poly.pdbx_strand_id
1 'polypeptide(L)'
;MDFAYAVHTDIGHACVGARVDRQPYPLSQPLSSGQTVEIITAPGARPNAAWLNFVVSSKARAKIRQLLKNLKRDDSVSLGRRLLNHALGGSRKLAEIPPENVQRELERMKLATLDDLLAEIGLGNAMSVVVARNLQQGRPSPAPAQSSSSSGHGHLPIKGADGVLITFAKCCRPIPGDPIIAHVSPGKGLVIHHESCRNIRGYQKEPEKFMAVEWDKETAQEFITEIKVDSLTTRARWRTSRPRSIPPLPIFKA
;
A
#
# COMPACT_ATOMS: atom_id res chain seq x y z
N MET A 1 14.74 0.53 -5.83
CA MET A 1 14.48 -0.58 -6.77
C MET A 1 13.79 -0.18 -8.06
N ASP A 2 12.68 0.58 -8.01
CA ASP A 2 11.97 1.00 -9.23
C ASP A 2 12.87 1.72 -10.24
N PHE A 3 13.76 2.58 -9.73
CA PHE A 3 14.76 3.26 -10.55
C PHE A 3 15.68 2.29 -11.30
N ALA A 4 16.14 1.21 -10.66
CA ALA A 4 17.00 0.22 -11.31
C ALA A 4 16.32 -0.46 -12.51
N TYR A 5 15.05 -0.85 -12.36
CA TYR A 5 14.25 -1.41 -13.46
C TYR A 5 13.81 -0.38 -14.50
N ALA A 6 13.75 0.90 -14.13
CA ALA A 6 13.54 1.98 -15.08
C ALA A 6 14.73 2.08 -16.03
N VAL A 7 15.96 2.07 -15.49
CA VAL A 7 17.23 2.09 -16.25
C VAL A 7 17.37 0.84 -17.11
N HIS A 8 17.41 -0.35 -16.51
CA HIS A 8 17.47 -1.60 -17.28
C HIS A 8 16.97 -2.80 -16.47
N THR A 9 16.40 -3.80 -17.15
CA THR A 9 15.90 -5.02 -16.49
C THR A 9 17.05 -5.78 -15.81
N ASP A 10 18.19 -5.93 -16.49
CA ASP A 10 19.34 -6.67 -15.94
C ASP A 10 20.00 -5.97 -14.75
N ILE A 11 20.02 -4.63 -14.74
CA ILE A 11 20.47 -3.86 -13.57
C ILE A 11 19.51 -4.09 -12.39
N GLY A 12 18.21 -4.10 -12.65
CA GLY A 12 17.20 -4.45 -11.66
C GLY A 12 17.32 -5.88 -11.12
N HIS A 13 17.65 -6.84 -11.98
CA HIS A 13 17.87 -8.24 -11.58
C HIS A 13 19.14 -8.43 -10.75
N ALA A 14 20.23 -7.74 -11.12
CA ALA A 14 21.52 -7.85 -10.47
C ALA A 14 21.68 -6.94 -9.23
N CYS A 15 20.67 -6.14 -8.87
CA CYS A 15 20.74 -5.18 -7.79
C CYS A 15 20.86 -5.86 -6.42
N VAL A 16 21.88 -5.50 -5.65
CA VAL A 16 22.09 -5.95 -4.26
C VAL A 16 21.94 -4.84 -3.24
N GLY A 17 22.06 -3.58 -3.67
CA GLY A 17 21.96 -2.41 -2.80
C GLY A 17 21.88 -1.11 -3.59
N ALA A 18 21.70 -0.01 -2.89
CA ALA A 18 21.72 1.33 -3.46
C ALA A 18 22.44 2.30 -2.52
N ARG A 19 23.04 3.32 -3.13
CA ARG A 19 23.49 4.52 -2.46
C ARG A 19 22.71 5.71 -3.00
N VAL A 20 22.34 6.62 -2.13
CA VAL A 20 21.68 7.87 -2.50
C VAL A 20 22.48 8.98 -1.86
N ASP A 21 22.88 9.97 -2.68
CA ASP A 21 23.76 11.06 -2.26
C ASP A 21 25.04 10.56 -1.55
N ARG A 22 25.61 9.47 -2.09
CA ARG A 22 26.79 8.72 -1.61
C ARG A 22 26.63 7.99 -0.27
N GLN A 23 25.45 8.03 0.35
CA GLN A 23 25.16 7.32 1.60
C GLN A 23 24.43 6.00 1.34
N PRO A 24 24.64 4.95 2.16
CA PRO A 24 23.87 3.71 2.07
C PRO A 24 22.38 4.00 2.18
N TYR A 25 21.59 3.42 1.28
CA TYR A 25 20.16 3.73 1.20
C TYR A 25 19.33 2.44 1.16
N PRO A 26 18.35 2.27 2.07
CA PRO A 26 17.47 1.10 2.08
C PRO A 26 16.71 0.94 0.76
N LEU A 27 16.71 -0.27 0.20
CA LEU A 27 16.04 -0.56 -1.08
C LEU A 27 14.51 -0.35 -1.04
N SER A 28 13.91 -0.40 0.15
CA SER A 28 12.49 -0.19 0.42
C SER A 28 12.11 1.29 0.59
N GLN A 29 13.08 2.19 0.78
CA GLN A 29 12.80 3.59 1.03
C GLN A 29 12.50 4.33 -0.30
N PRO A 30 11.48 5.21 -0.34
CA PRO A 30 11.12 5.95 -1.55
C PRO A 30 12.09 7.11 -1.81
N LEU A 31 12.49 7.27 -3.08
CA LEU A 31 13.36 8.35 -3.53
C LEU A 31 12.65 9.72 -3.53
N SER A 32 13.40 10.77 -3.20
CA SER A 32 13.01 12.18 -3.34
C SER A 32 13.51 12.76 -4.66
N SER A 33 12.84 13.82 -5.14
CA SER A 33 13.27 14.51 -6.36
C SER A 33 14.61 15.21 -6.16
N GLY A 34 15.47 15.17 -7.19
CA GLY A 34 16.78 15.82 -7.18
C GLY A 34 17.92 15.00 -6.56
N GLN A 35 17.65 13.79 -6.08
CA GLN A 35 18.68 12.93 -5.48
C GLN A 35 19.53 12.21 -6.54
N THR A 36 20.81 12.01 -6.23
CA THR A 36 21.73 11.22 -7.05
C THR A 36 21.71 9.77 -6.59
N VAL A 37 21.35 8.83 -7.47
CA VAL A 37 21.18 7.41 -7.14
C VAL A 37 22.27 6.57 -7.79
N GLU A 38 23.01 5.83 -6.97
CA GLU A 38 23.97 4.82 -7.39
C GLU A 38 23.42 3.43 -7.08
N ILE A 39 23.36 2.57 -8.09
CA ILE A 39 22.87 1.19 -7.95
C ILE A 39 24.06 0.26 -7.80
N ILE A 40 24.08 -0.53 -6.73
CA ILE A 40 25.10 -1.53 -6.49
C ILE A 40 24.59 -2.86 -7.06
N THR A 41 25.31 -3.41 -8.03
CA THR A 41 24.98 -4.69 -8.69
C THR A 41 26.05 -5.74 -8.43
N ALA A 42 25.66 -7.02 -8.37
CA ALA A 42 26.60 -8.13 -8.26
C ALA A 42 26.30 -9.23 -9.30
N PRO A 43 27.33 -9.86 -9.90
CA PRO A 43 27.14 -10.98 -10.82
C PRO A 43 26.54 -12.18 -10.08
N GLY A 44 25.47 -12.75 -10.61
CA GLY A 44 24.74 -13.86 -9.98
C GLY A 44 23.69 -13.44 -8.94
N ALA A 45 23.56 -12.15 -8.64
CA ALA A 45 22.44 -11.66 -7.82
C ALA A 45 21.10 -11.93 -8.50
N ARG A 46 20.09 -12.27 -7.70
CA ARG A 46 18.73 -12.54 -8.15
C ARG A 46 17.72 -11.73 -7.36
N PRO A 47 16.59 -11.37 -7.98
CA PRO A 47 15.46 -10.78 -7.29
C PRO A 47 14.94 -11.62 -6.14
N ASN A 48 14.68 -10.94 -5.04
CA ASN A 48 13.98 -11.49 -3.88
C ASN A 48 12.49 -11.11 -3.97
N ALA A 49 11.56 -12.03 -3.74
CA ALA A 49 10.14 -11.66 -3.74
C ALA A 49 9.75 -10.69 -2.62
N ALA A 50 10.56 -10.57 -1.56
CA ALA A 50 10.38 -9.51 -0.57
C ALA A 50 10.38 -8.11 -1.21
N TRP A 51 11.01 -7.94 -2.38
CA TRP A 51 10.95 -6.69 -3.14
C TRP A 51 9.53 -6.35 -3.61
N LEU A 52 8.68 -7.33 -3.88
CA LEU A 52 7.29 -7.10 -4.27
C LEU A 52 6.46 -6.42 -3.18
N ASN A 53 6.94 -6.43 -1.93
CA ASN A 53 6.30 -5.74 -0.81
C ASN A 53 6.48 -4.21 -0.87
N PHE A 54 7.54 -3.71 -1.52
CA PHE A 54 7.88 -2.28 -1.52
C PHE A 54 8.11 -1.66 -2.91
N VAL A 55 8.24 -2.47 -3.96
CA VAL A 55 8.37 -2.00 -5.35
C VAL A 55 7.02 -1.53 -5.89
N VAL A 56 6.98 -0.30 -6.41
CA VAL A 56 5.75 0.40 -6.79
C VAL A 56 5.46 0.34 -8.30
N SER A 57 6.50 0.39 -9.14
CA SER A 57 6.32 0.51 -10.59
C SER A 57 5.81 -0.78 -11.23
N SER A 58 4.86 -0.65 -12.16
CA SER A 58 4.27 -1.79 -12.88
C SER A 58 5.32 -2.59 -13.66
N LYS A 59 6.27 -1.90 -14.31
CA LYS A 59 7.40 -2.49 -15.04
C LYS A 59 8.25 -3.37 -14.13
N ALA A 60 8.72 -2.84 -13.01
CA ALA A 60 9.57 -3.60 -12.08
C ALA A 60 8.83 -4.81 -11.53
N ARG A 61 7.58 -4.64 -11.07
CA ARG A 61 6.75 -5.75 -10.57
C ARG A 61 6.54 -6.84 -11.62
N ALA A 62 6.26 -6.46 -12.87
CA ALA A 62 6.09 -7.41 -13.96
C ALA A 62 7.37 -8.22 -14.22
N LYS A 63 8.54 -7.56 -14.27
CA LYS A 63 9.82 -8.24 -14.51
C LYS A 63 10.26 -9.11 -13.34
N ILE A 64 10.12 -8.63 -12.10
CA ILE A 64 10.38 -9.43 -10.89
C ILE A 64 9.50 -10.68 -10.90
N ARG A 65 8.18 -10.53 -11.12
CA ARG A 65 7.27 -11.69 -11.17
C ARG A 65 7.58 -12.63 -12.33
N GLN A 66 7.90 -12.10 -13.51
CA GLN A 66 8.29 -12.91 -14.67
C GLN A 66 9.51 -13.78 -14.33
N LEU A 67 10.53 -13.19 -13.69
CA LEU A 67 11.72 -13.93 -13.31
C LEU A 67 11.44 -14.93 -12.18
N LEU A 68 10.71 -14.53 -11.14
CA LEU A 68 10.32 -15.41 -10.03
C LEU A 68 9.42 -16.56 -10.46
N LYS A 69 8.55 -16.35 -11.46
CA LYS A 69 7.73 -17.39 -12.08
C LYS A 69 8.60 -18.38 -12.87
N ASN A 70 9.69 -17.91 -13.46
CA ASN A 70 10.67 -18.76 -14.12
C ASN A 70 11.57 -19.49 -13.10
N LEU A 71 11.63 -19.02 -11.85
CA LEU A 71 12.19 -19.77 -10.71
C LEU A 71 11.17 -20.82 -10.24
N LYS A 72 11.67 -21.98 -9.79
CA LYS A 72 10.87 -23.19 -9.59
C LYS A 72 9.72 -22.93 -8.62
N ARG A 73 8.59 -23.60 -8.86
CA ARG A 73 7.39 -23.53 -8.01
C ARG A 73 7.71 -23.76 -6.52
N ASP A 74 8.64 -24.67 -6.23
CA ASP A 74 9.10 -24.97 -4.88
C ASP A 74 9.76 -23.76 -4.18
N ASP A 75 10.47 -22.91 -4.93
CA ASP A 75 11.09 -21.69 -4.40
C ASP A 75 10.00 -20.67 -4.00
N SER A 76 8.96 -20.54 -4.83
CA SER A 76 7.81 -19.66 -4.54
C SER A 76 7.05 -20.12 -3.31
N VAL A 77 6.79 -21.43 -3.18
CA VAL A 77 6.13 -22.01 -1.99
C VAL A 77 6.98 -21.77 -0.74
N SER A 78 8.28 -22.04 -0.79
CA SER A 78 9.18 -21.85 0.36
C SER A 78 9.25 -20.39 0.83
N LEU A 79 9.23 -19.46 -0.13
CA LEU A 79 9.26 -18.02 0.13
C LEU A 79 7.94 -17.52 0.69
N GLY A 80 6.81 -17.93 0.11
CA GLY A 80 5.48 -17.62 0.63
C GLY A 80 5.30 -18.12 2.05
N ARG A 81 5.82 -19.31 2.38
CA ARG A 81 5.81 -19.87 3.74
C ARG A 81 6.55 -18.97 4.73
N ARG A 82 7.74 -18.48 4.36
CA ARG A 82 8.50 -17.54 5.21
C ARG A 82 7.76 -16.22 5.40
N LEU A 83 7.20 -15.66 4.34
CA LEU A 83 6.46 -14.39 4.39
C LEU A 83 5.18 -14.49 5.22
N LEU A 84 4.44 -15.59 5.10
CA LEU A 84 3.23 -15.84 5.87
C LEU A 84 3.55 -16.07 7.35
N ASN A 85 4.56 -16.87 7.67
CA ASN A 85 5.00 -17.05 9.06
C ASN A 85 5.48 -15.75 9.70
N HIS A 86 6.20 -14.91 8.96
CA HIS A 86 6.58 -13.58 9.44
C HIS A 86 5.34 -12.72 9.72
N ALA A 87 4.34 -12.75 8.84
CA ALA A 87 3.11 -11.98 8.98
C ALA A 87 2.18 -12.47 10.10
N LEU A 88 2.20 -13.75 10.44
CA LEU A 88 1.45 -14.32 11.57
C LEU A 88 1.99 -13.86 12.95
N GLY A 89 3.19 -13.27 12.98
CA GLY A 89 3.88 -12.88 14.21
C GLY A 89 4.48 -14.09 14.92
N GLY A 90 5.56 -13.87 15.69
CA GLY A 90 6.30 -14.95 16.37
C GLY A 90 5.48 -15.80 17.35
N SER A 91 4.23 -15.42 17.63
CA SER A 91 3.33 -16.06 18.60
C SER A 91 2.57 -17.27 18.06
N ARG A 92 2.35 -17.39 16.74
CA ARG A 92 1.62 -18.52 16.14
C ARG A 92 2.21 -18.95 14.81
N LYS A 93 2.59 -20.22 14.69
CA LYS A 93 3.09 -20.80 13.44
C LYS A 93 1.91 -21.22 12.55
N LEU A 94 2.13 -21.29 11.24
CA LEU A 94 1.15 -21.81 10.28
C LEU A 94 0.57 -23.19 10.66
N ALA A 95 1.34 -24.01 11.38
CA ALA A 95 0.92 -25.33 11.88
C ALA A 95 -0.12 -25.28 13.01
N GLU A 96 -0.25 -24.14 13.70
CA GLU A 96 -1.17 -23.95 14.82
C GLU A 96 -2.50 -23.34 14.36
N ILE A 97 -2.63 -23.01 13.07
CA ILE A 97 -3.85 -22.48 12.50
C ILE A 97 -4.83 -23.65 12.29
N PRO A 98 -6.09 -23.53 12.75
CA PRO A 98 -7.11 -24.54 12.51
C PRO A 98 -7.24 -24.85 11.00
N PRO A 99 -7.29 -26.14 10.60
CA PRO A 99 -7.38 -26.52 9.19
C PRO A 99 -8.62 -25.94 8.51
N GLU A 100 -9.70 -25.74 9.26
CA GLU A 100 -10.94 -25.09 8.79
C GLU A 100 -10.72 -23.66 8.30
N ASN A 101 -9.84 -22.89 8.96
CA ASN A 101 -9.53 -21.52 8.55
C ASN A 101 -8.72 -21.50 7.26
N VAL A 102 -7.80 -22.46 7.10
CA VAL A 102 -7.02 -22.63 5.88
C VAL A 102 -7.94 -23.01 4.72
N GLN A 103 -8.81 -24.00 4.91
CA GLN A 103 -9.75 -24.46 3.89
C GLN A 103 -10.68 -23.33 3.41
N ARG A 104 -11.22 -22.54 4.33
CA ARG A 104 -12.05 -21.37 4.00
C ARG A 104 -11.30 -20.34 3.16
N GLU A 105 -10.04 -20.07 3.49
CA GLU A 105 -9.24 -19.09 2.74
C GLU A 105 -8.87 -19.62 1.34
N LEU A 106 -8.62 -20.93 1.22
CA LEU A 106 -8.44 -21.59 -0.07
C LEU A 106 -9.69 -21.49 -0.95
N GLU A 107 -10.87 -21.75 -0.40
CA GLU A 107 -12.14 -21.60 -1.11
C GLU A 107 -12.39 -20.15 -1.54
N ARG A 108 -12.16 -19.19 -0.65
CA ARG A 108 -12.29 -17.75 -0.94
C ARG A 108 -11.39 -17.33 -2.11
N MET A 109 -10.15 -17.81 -2.12
CA MET A 109 -9.17 -17.49 -3.16
C MET A 109 -9.26 -18.41 -4.39
N LYS A 110 -10.16 -19.40 -4.38
CA LYS A 110 -10.33 -20.43 -5.43
C LYS A 110 -9.04 -21.21 -5.70
N LEU A 111 -8.35 -21.59 -4.62
CA LEU A 111 -7.10 -22.35 -4.65
C LEU A 111 -7.36 -23.78 -4.14
N ALA A 112 -6.63 -24.75 -4.69
CA ALA A 112 -6.85 -26.17 -4.36
C ALA A 112 -6.03 -26.62 -3.14
N THR A 113 -4.83 -26.07 -2.95
CA THR A 113 -3.90 -26.52 -1.92
C THR A 113 -3.29 -25.37 -1.14
N LEU A 114 -2.84 -25.64 0.09
CA LEU A 114 -2.05 -24.69 0.88
C LEU A 114 -0.79 -24.24 0.11
N ASP A 115 -0.17 -25.14 -0.65
CA ASP A 115 1.00 -24.79 -1.46
C ASP A 115 0.65 -23.84 -2.61
N ASP A 116 -0.57 -23.90 -3.17
CA ASP A 116 -1.05 -22.87 -4.10
C ASP A 116 -1.13 -21.51 -3.41
N LEU A 117 -1.71 -21.44 -2.20
CA LEU A 117 -1.78 -20.20 -1.43
C LEU A 117 -0.39 -19.64 -1.12
N LEU A 118 0.54 -20.50 -0.71
CA LEU A 118 1.92 -20.11 -0.44
C LEU A 118 2.63 -19.68 -1.73
N ALA A 119 2.40 -20.35 -2.86
CA ALA A 119 2.93 -19.92 -4.15
C ALA A 119 2.38 -18.53 -4.53
N GLU A 120 1.08 -18.27 -4.36
CA GLU A 120 0.47 -16.96 -4.63
C GLU A 120 1.04 -15.86 -3.73
N ILE A 121 1.36 -16.16 -2.47
CA ILE A 121 2.07 -15.25 -1.57
C ILE A 121 3.52 -15.05 -2.03
N GLY A 122 4.23 -16.13 -2.36
CA GLY A 122 5.62 -16.08 -2.82
C GLY A 122 5.80 -15.36 -4.15
N LEU A 123 4.79 -15.40 -5.01
CA LEU A 123 4.70 -14.65 -6.28
C LEU A 123 4.20 -13.21 -6.08
N GLY A 124 3.75 -12.86 -4.87
CA GLY A 124 3.25 -11.53 -4.50
C GLY A 124 1.89 -11.17 -5.11
N ASN A 125 1.12 -12.18 -5.51
CA ASN A 125 -0.27 -12.02 -5.93
C ASN A 125 -1.21 -11.87 -4.72
N ALA A 126 -0.84 -12.50 -3.60
CA ALA A 126 -1.53 -12.38 -2.32
C ALA A 126 -0.62 -11.73 -1.26
N MET A 127 -1.18 -10.83 -0.44
CA MET A 127 -0.44 -10.19 0.65
C MET A 127 -0.41 -11.09 1.88
N SER A 128 0.78 -11.45 2.35
CA SER A 128 0.96 -12.33 3.51
C SER A 128 0.26 -11.81 4.78
N VAL A 129 0.22 -10.50 5.00
CA VAL A 129 -0.42 -9.87 6.17
C VAL A 129 -1.94 -9.99 6.15
N VAL A 130 -2.55 -9.82 4.97
CA VAL A 130 -4.01 -9.98 4.81
C VAL A 130 -4.40 -11.44 4.97
N VAL A 131 -3.64 -12.34 4.34
CA VAL A 131 -3.87 -13.79 4.48
C VAL A 131 -3.68 -14.21 5.95
N ALA A 132 -2.64 -13.75 6.63
CA ALA A 132 -2.42 -14.03 8.05
C ALA A 132 -3.60 -13.61 8.92
N ARG A 133 -4.13 -12.39 8.72
CA ARG A 133 -5.31 -11.91 9.45
C ARG A 133 -6.55 -12.74 9.17
N ASN A 134 -6.82 -13.08 7.91
CA ASN A 134 -7.98 -13.89 7.53
C ASN A 134 -7.93 -15.30 8.14
N LEU A 135 -6.73 -15.89 8.19
CA LEU A 135 -6.48 -17.18 8.83
C LEU A 135 -6.65 -17.12 10.35
N GLN A 136 -6.40 -15.98 10.99
CA GLN A 136 -6.55 -15.77 12.43
C GLN A 136 -7.99 -15.46 12.87
N GLN A 137 -8.76 -14.72 12.07
CA GLN A 137 -10.02 -14.12 12.52
C GLN A 137 -11.26 -15.01 12.40
N GLY A 138 -11.21 -16.21 11.79
CA GLY A 138 -12.31 -17.19 11.85
C GLY A 138 -13.65 -16.78 11.19
N ARG A 139 -13.84 -15.50 10.87
CA ARG A 139 -15.05 -14.88 10.29
C ARG A 139 -14.63 -13.81 9.29
N PRO A 140 -15.35 -13.64 8.17
CA PRO A 140 -15.49 -12.30 7.62
C PRO A 140 -16.36 -11.53 8.62
N SER A 141 -15.78 -10.64 9.44
CA SER A 141 -16.60 -9.82 10.32
C SER A 141 -17.17 -8.65 9.52
N PRO A 142 -18.50 -8.54 9.33
CA PRO A 142 -19.12 -7.23 9.21
C PRO A 142 -19.09 -6.58 10.60
N ALA A 143 -18.48 -5.41 10.69
CA ALA A 143 -18.20 -4.61 11.90
C ALA A 143 -17.09 -5.17 12.83
N PRO A 144 -16.14 -4.32 13.29
CA PRO A 144 -15.21 -4.70 14.35
C PRO A 144 -15.71 -4.23 15.72
N ALA A 145 -15.90 -5.19 16.62
CA ALA A 145 -15.95 -4.95 18.05
C ALA A 145 -14.54 -4.62 18.58
N GLN A 146 -14.55 -3.80 19.63
CA GLN A 146 -13.41 -3.24 20.34
C GLN A 146 -12.41 -4.30 20.81
N SER A 147 -11.12 -4.08 20.58
CA SER A 147 -10.06 -4.66 21.40
C SER A 147 -8.91 -3.67 21.53
N SER A 148 -8.83 -3.09 22.71
CA SER A 148 -7.73 -2.28 23.23
C SER A 148 -6.57 -3.17 23.67
N SER A 149 -5.35 -2.91 23.18
CA SER A 149 -4.13 -2.98 23.99
C SER A 149 -2.92 -2.41 23.23
N SER A 150 -2.44 -1.30 23.77
CA SER A 150 -1.20 -0.55 23.55
C SER A 150 0.08 -1.33 23.24
N SER A 151 0.86 -0.84 22.27
CA SER A 151 2.31 -0.59 22.44
C SER A 151 2.89 0.25 21.28
N GLY A 152 3.23 1.50 21.58
CA GLY A 152 4.49 2.13 21.13
C GLY A 152 4.71 2.53 19.66
N HIS A 153 3.71 2.50 18.79
CA HIS A 153 3.86 3.01 17.42
C HIS A 153 2.82 4.10 17.15
N GLY A 154 3.27 5.20 16.52
CA GLY A 154 2.48 6.43 16.32
C GLY A 154 1.03 6.14 15.95
N HIS A 155 0.12 6.79 16.67
CA HIS A 155 -1.32 6.59 16.57
C HIS A 155 -1.76 6.66 15.09
N LEU A 156 -2.11 5.51 14.54
CA LEU A 156 -2.47 5.39 13.13
C LEU A 156 -3.88 5.97 12.96
N PRO A 157 -4.14 6.85 11.99
CA PRO A 157 -5.43 7.54 11.87
C PRO A 157 -6.61 6.64 11.46
N ILE A 158 -6.40 5.32 11.36
CA ILE A 158 -7.37 4.38 10.80
C ILE A 158 -7.51 3.13 11.68
N LYS A 159 -8.73 2.89 12.15
CA LYS A 159 -9.11 1.67 12.86
C LYS A 159 -9.33 0.53 11.88
N GLY A 160 -8.83 -0.64 12.27
CA GLY A 160 -8.99 -1.88 11.50
C GLY A 160 -7.92 -2.10 10.44
N ALA A 161 -6.83 -1.33 10.44
CA ALA A 161 -5.68 -1.50 9.55
C ALA A 161 -4.33 -1.59 10.31
N ASP A 162 -4.39 -2.01 11.59
CA ASP A 162 -3.24 -2.10 12.48
C ASP A 162 -2.16 -3.06 11.94
N GLY A 163 -0.90 -2.61 11.95
CA GLY A 163 0.24 -3.39 11.46
C GLY A 163 0.34 -3.54 9.94
N VAL A 164 -0.51 -2.86 9.17
CA VAL A 164 -0.49 -2.87 7.70
C VAL A 164 -0.01 -1.51 7.18
N LEU A 165 0.77 -1.50 6.10
CA LEU A 165 1.13 -0.25 5.43
C LEU A 165 -0.14 0.41 4.86
N ILE A 166 -0.43 1.63 5.30
CA ILE A 166 -1.57 2.42 4.85
C ILE A 166 -1.08 3.55 3.96
N THR A 167 -1.75 3.76 2.84
CA THR A 167 -1.52 4.93 1.96
C THR A 167 -2.85 5.56 1.58
N PHE A 168 -2.95 6.89 1.62
CA PHE A 168 -4.16 7.60 1.16
C PHE A 168 -4.17 7.77 -0.36
N ALA A 169 -5.33 7.52 -0.99
CA ALA A 169 -5.46 7.60 -2.43
C ALA A 169 -5.39 9.06 -2.92
N LYS A 170 -4.46 9.34 -3.85
CA LYS A 170 -4.31 10.66 -4.46
C LYS A 170 -5.50 11.11 -5.32
N CYS A 171 -6.35 10.18 -5.72
CA CYS A 171 -7.48 10.43 -6.62
C CYS A 171 -8.73 10.99 -5.93
N CYS A 172 -8.90 10.75 -4.63
CA CYS A 172 -10.04 11.27 -3.86
C CYS A 172 -9.63 11.94 -2.55
N ARG A 173 -8.35 11.85 -2.15
CA ARG A 173 -7.75 12.52 -0.98
C ARG A 173 -8.68 12.55 0.23
N PRO A 174 -9.04 11.37 0.77
CA PRO A 174 -10.02 11.30 1.86
C PRO A 174 -9.44 11.95 3.13
N ILE A 175 -10.29 12.68 3.85
CA ILE A 175 -9.94 13.39 5.08
C ILE A 175 -10.73 12.85 6.29
N PRO A 176 -10.26 13.07 7.53
CA PRO A 176 -11.00 12.65 8.72
C PRO A 176 -12.46 13.10 8.70
N GLY A 177 -13.37 12.15 8.88
CA GLY A 177 -14.82 12.35 8.81
C GLY A 177 -15.46 11.87 7.50
N ASP A 178 -14.68 11.63 6.45
CA ASP A 178 -15.19 11.06 5.20
C ASP A 178 -15.53 9.57 5.35
N PRO A 179 -16.55 9.05 4.64
CA PRO A 179 -16.76 7.62 4.49
C PRO A 179 -15.61 7.02 3.66
N ILE A 180 -14.83 6.13 4.27
CA ILE A 180 -13.63 5.55 3.67
C ILE A 180 -13.74 4.03 3.50
N ILE A 181 -13.02 3.52 2.51
CA ILE A 181 -12.83 2.10 2.26
C ILE A 181 -11.38 1.84 1.88
N ALA A 182 -10.83 0.73 2.36
CA ALA A 182 -9.48 0.33 2.02
C ALA A 182 -9.50 -0.63 0.83
N HIS A 183 -8.81 -0.27 -0.23
CA HIS A 183 -8.51 -1.17 -1.33
C HIS A 183 -7.17 -1.88 -1.06
N VAL A 184 -7.19 -3.21 -1.09
CA VAL A 184 -6.00 -4.05 -0.98
C VAL A 184 -5.23 -3.95 -2.29
N SER A 185 -4.22 -3.07 -2.31
CA SER A 185 -3.37 -2.88 -3.47
C SER A 185 -2.06 -3.65 -3.27
N PRO A 186 -1.78 -4.69 -4.07
CA PRO A 186 -0.52 -5.41 -3.99
C PRO A 186 0.68 -4.44 -4.07
N GLY A 187 1.51 -4.41 -3.02
CA GLY A 187 2.72 -3.59 -2.93
C GLY A 187 2.55 -2.13 -2.47
N LYS A 188 1.32 -1.63 -2.30
CA LYS A 188 1.05 -0.34 -1.63
C LYS A 188 0.40 -0.51 -0.25
N GLY A 189 0.13 -1.77 0.12
CA GLY A 189 -0.66 -2.09 1.30
C GLY A 189 -2.13 -1.72 1.08
N LEU A 190 -2.73 -1.14 2.12
CA LEU A 190 -4.11 -0.67 2.08
C LEU A 190 -4.13 0.75 1.53
N VAL A 191 -4.75 0.90 0.36
CA VAL A 191 -4.96 2.22 -0.25
C VAL A 191 -6.34 2.72 0.15
N ILE A 192 -6.39 3.80 0.91
CA ILE A 192 -7.62 4.35 1.46
C ILE A 192 -8.26 5.26 0.43
N HIS A 193 -9.45 4.87 -0.01
CA HIS A 193 -10.29 5.63 -0.91
C HIS A 193 -11.49 6.19 -0.15
N HIS A 194 -12.01 7.31 -0.63
CA HIS A 194 -13.37 7.72 -0.32
C HIS A 194 -14.33 6.70 -0.92
N GLU A 195 -15.37 6.28 -0.21
CA GLU A 195 -16.28 5.21 -0.64
C GLU A 195 -16.91 5.50 -2.01
N SER A 196 -17.28 6.77 -2.26
CA SER A 196 -17.82 7.25 -3.54
C SER A 196 -16.79 7.50 -4.65
N CYS A 197 -15.52 7.11 -4.47
CA CYS A 197 -14.46 7.40 -5.44
C CYS A 197 -14.71 6.71 -6.80
N ARG A 198 -14.55 7.48 -7.90
CA ARG A 198 -14.76 6.99 -9.27
C ARG A 198 -13.88 5.79 -9.64
N ASN A 199 -12.67 5.71 -9.09
CA ASN A 199 -11.68 4.67 -9.42
C ASN A 199 -11.96 3.32 -8.76
N ILE A 200 -12.86 3.27 -7.78
CA ILE A 200 -13.26 2.04 -7.09
C ILE A 200 -14.76 1.77 -7.26
N ARG A 201 -15.37 2.33 -8.31
CA ARG A 201 -16.78 2.07 -8.63
C ARG A 201 -17.01 0.57 -8.81
N GLY A 202 -18.05 0.07 -8.16
CA GLY A 202 -18.38 -1.36 -8.20
C GLY A 202 -17.52 -2.22 -7.30
N TYR A 203 -16.81 -1.65 -6.32
CA TYR A 203 -16.02 -2.39 -5.32
C TYR A 203 -16.83 -3.52 -4.63
N GLN A 204 -18.15 -3.34 -4.51
CA GLN A 204 -19.08 -4.34 -3.95
C GLN A 204 -19.08 -5.67 -4.73
N LYS A 205 -18.64 -5.69 -5.99
CA LYS A 205 -18.53 -6.90 -6.82
C LYS A 205 -17.24 -7.69 -6.58
N GLU A 206 -16.23 -7.08 -5.95
CA GLU A 206 -14.92 -7.68 -5.68
C GLU A 206 -14.56 -7.57 -4.18
N PRO A 207 -15.42 -8.07 -3.26
CA PRO A 207 -15.22 -7.86 -1.82
C PRO A 207 -13.89 -8.40 -1.32
N GLU A 208 -13.26 -9.37 -2.01
CA GLU A 208 -11.92 -9.85 -1.65
C GLU A 208 -10.79 -8.82 -1.77
N LYS A 209 -10.98 -7.74 -2.54
CA LYS A 209 -9.99 -6.69 -2.75
C LYS A 209 -10.23 -5.45 -1.91
N PHE A 210 -11.31 -5.42 -1.13
CA PHE A 210 -11.67 -4.26 -0.33
C PHE A 210 -11.91 -4.64 1.12
N MET A 211 -11.58 -3.73 2.03
CA MET A 211 -11.71 -3.91 3.47
C MET A 211 -12.36 -2.67 4.07
N ALA A 212 -13.35 -2.90 4.94
CA ALA A 212 -13.98 -1.84 5.70
C ALA A 212 -12.97 -1.29 6.74
N VAL A 213 -12.88 0.02 6.82
CA VAL A 213 -11.98 0.77 7.70
C VAL A 213 -12.66 2.04 8.17
N GLU A 214 -12.27 2.56 9.33
CA GLU A 214 -12.86 3.76 9.90
C GLU A 214 -11.77 4.72 10.39
N TRP A 215 -12.08 6.02 10.43
CA TRP A 215 -11.20 7.02 11.01
C TRP A 215 -11.08 6.85 12.51
N ASP A 216 -9.88 7.10 13.05
CA ASP A 216 -9.72 7.24 14.49
C ASP A 216 -10.17 8.63 14.98
N LYS A 217 -10.75 8.66 16.18
CA LYS A 217 -11.29 9.86 16.84
C LYS A 217 -10.18 10.82 17.27
N GLU A 218 -8.98 10.32 17.52
CA GLU A 218 -7.80 11.13 17.85
C GLU A 218 -6.82 11.11 16.69
N THR A 219 -6.97 12.03 15.74
CA THR A 219 -6.02 12.16 14.63
C THR A 219 -5.35 13.53 14.67
N ALA A 220 -4.05 13.55 14.99
CA ALA A 220 -3.22 14.77 15.02
C ALA A 220 -2.40 14.98 13.72
N GLN A 221 -2.72 14.24 12.64
CA GLN A 221 -1.97 14.26 11.39
C GLN A 221 -2.55 15.28 10.40
N GLU A 222 -1.68 15.92 9.63
CA GLU A 222 -2.07 16.82 8.54
C GLU A 222 -2.42 16.04 7.26
N PHE A 223 -3.47 16.48 6.56
CA PHE A 223 -3.95 15.84 5.33
C PHE A 223 -3.95 16.84 4.17
N ILE A 224 -3.48 16.38 3.00
CA ILE A 224 -3.53 17.16 1.77
C ILE A 224 -4.90 16.97 1.12
N THR A 225 -5.64 18.07 0.92
CA THR A 225 -6.94 18.07 0.22
C THR A 225 -6.97 19.11 -0.91
N GLU A 226 -7.93 19.01 -1.82
CA GLU A 226 -8.19 20.02 -2.86
C GLU A 226 -9.50 20.75 -2.55
N ILE A 227 -9.46 22.08 -2.58
CA ILE A 227 -10.65 22.92 -2.38
C ILE A 227 -11.05 23.48 -3.74
N LYS A 228 -12.25 23.12 -4.20
CA LYS A 228 -12.86 23.75 -5.37
C LYS A 228 -13.57 25.03 -4.93
N VAL A 229 -13.11 26.17 -5.45
CA VAL A 229 -13.72 27.48 -5.20
C VAL A 229 -14.46 27.91 -6.46
N ASP A 230 -15.78 27.88 -6.42
CA ASP A 230 -16.62 28.49 -7.46
C ASP A 230 -16.87 29.95 -7.05
N SER A 231 -16.39 30.91 -7.86
CA SER A 231 -16.64 32.33 -7.63
C SER A 231 -17.54 32.90 -8.73
N LEU A 232 -18.61 33.56 -8.31
CA LEU A 232 -19.50 34.29 -9.20
C LEU A 232 -18.94 35.70 -9.39
N THR A 233 -18.40 35.99 -10.58
CA THR A 233 -18.00 37.36 -10.91
C THR A 233 -19.25 38.13 -11.36
N THR A 234 -19.85 38.86 -10.43
CA THR A 234 -20.90 39.83 -10.78
C THR A 234 -20.25 41.02 -11.46
N ARG A 235 -20.29 41.07 -12.80
CA ARG A 235 -19.80 42.19 -13.58
C ARG A 235 -20.75 43.38 -13.39
N ALA A 236 -20.63 44.08 -12.28
CA ALA A 236 -21.29 45.35 -12.09
C ALA A 236 -20.67 46.36 -13.07
N ARG A 237 -21.46 46.73 -14.07
CA ARG A 237 -21.13 47.72 -15.10
C ARG A 237 -21.07 49.10 -14.45
N TRP A 238 -19.96 49.41 -13.79
CA TRP A 238 -19.69 50.75 -13.28
C TRP A 238 -18.99 51.58 -14.36
N ARG A 239 -19.68 52.63 -14.76
CA ARG A 239 -19.21 53.72 -15.61
C ARG A 239 -17.84 54.23 -15.14
N THR A 240 -17.00 54.54 -16.11
CA THR A 240 -15.68 55.15 -16.00
C THR A 240 -15.59 56.31 -15.01
N SER A 241 -14.68 56.23 -14.02
CA SER A 241 -13.87 57.37 -13.59
C SER A 241 -12.64 56.95 -12.76
N ARG A 242 -11.49 56.88 -13.45
CA ARG A 242 -10.07 57.00 -13.00
C ARG A 242 -9.47 55.95 -12.02
N PRO A 243 -8.17 55.64 -12.18
CA PRO A 243 -7.50 54.62 -11.37
C PRO A 243 -7.02 55.22 -10.04
N ARG A 244 -7.30 54.55 -8.93
CA ARG A 244 -6.53 54.72 -7.69
C ARG A 244 -5.83 53.41 -7.36
N SER A 245 -4.53 53.56 -7.10
CA SER A 245 -3.55 52.56 -6.71
C SER A 245 -4.05 51.62 -5.62
N ILE A 246 -3.87 50.33 -5.85
CA ILE A 246 -4.15 49.23 -4.91
C ILE A 246 -2.94 49.12 -3.95
N PRO A 247 -3.13 49.13 -2.61
CA PRO A 247 -2.07 48.72 -1.68
C PRO A 247 -2.04 47.17 -1.56
N PRO A 248 -0.88 46.55 -1.28
CA PRO A 248 -0.77 45.10 -1.20
C PRO A 248 -1.47 44.54 0.05
N LEU A 249 -2.13 43.39 -0.13
CA LEU A 249 -2.78 42.61 0.94
C LEU A 249 -1.74 41.93 1.86
N PRO A 250 -2.08 41.67 3.14
CA PRO A 250 -1.20 40.98 4.08
C PRO A 250 -1.14 39.47 3.78
N ILE A 251 0.07 38.93 3.89
CA ILE A 251 0.37 37.51 3.81
C ILE A 251 -0.08 36.85 5.12
N PHE A 252 -1.12 36.02 5.07
CA PHE A 252 -1.39 35.06 6.15
C PHE A 252 -0.57 33.79 5.89
N LYS A 253 0.34 33.49 6.83
CA LYS A 253 1.00 32.19 6.95
C LYS A 253 0.03 31.21 7.63
N ALA A 254 -0.14 30.04 7.02
CA ALA A 254 -0.39 28.78 7.71
C ALA A 254 0.85 27.92 7.49
#